data_AF-A0A6V7L0L8-F1
#
_entry.id   AF-A0A6V7L0L8-F1
#
_cell.length_a   1.000
_cell.length_b   1.000
_cell.length_c   1.000
_cell.angle_alpha   90.00
_cell.angle_beta   90.00
_cell.angle_gamma   90.00
#
_symmetry.space_group_name_H-M   'P 1'
#
loop_
_entity.id
_entity.type
_entity.pdbx_description
1 polymer ?
#
loop_
_entity_poly.entity_id
_entity_poly.type
_entity_poly.pdbx_seq_one_letter_code
_entity_poly.pdbx_strand_id
1 'polypeptide(L)'
;HTRHLFVPAERKIPKVRIETRQAETLYQQRIIVAIDSWPRNSRYPLGHFVRALGNVGDKETENEVLLLEHDVPHSRFSDEVLSFLPKLPWVITES
;
A
#
# COMPACT_ATOMS: atom_id res chain seq x y z
N HIS A 1 23.95 -8.15 -4.54
CA HIS A 1 22.49 -8.36 -4.41
C HIS A 1 22.21 -8.74 -2.98
N THR A 2 21.70 -7.81 -2.18
CA THR A 2 21.40 -8.08 -0.77
C THR A 2 19.94 -8.51 -0.69
N ARG A 3 19.72 -9.77 -0.27
CA ARG A 3 18.38 -10.37 -0.14
C ARG A 3 17.86 -10.05 1.25
N HIS A 4 16.63 -9.57 1.33
CA HIS A 4 15.98 -9.21 2.59
C HIS A 4 14.67 -9.99 2.76
N LEU A 5 14.22 -10.10 4.00
CA LEU A 5 12.90 -10.65 4.33
C LEU A 5 11.97 -9.51 4.72
N PHE A 6 10.90 -9.35 3.95
CA PHE A 6 9.77 -8.52 4.29
C PHE A 6 8.83 -9.27 5.24
N VAL A 7 8.33 -8.57 6.26
CA VAL A 7 7.35 -9.09 7.22
C VAL A 7 6.02 -8.38 6.96
N PRO A 8 5.00 -9.07 6.41
CA PRO A 8 3.68 -8.50 6.20
C PRO A 8 3.02 -8.04 7.51
N ALA A 9 2.08 -7.10 7.43
CA ALA A 9 1.28 -6.68 8.58
C ALA A 9 0.31 -7.78 9.01
N GLU A 10 -0.38 -8.42 8.06
CA GLU A 10 -1.21 -9.61 8.31
C GLU A 10 -0.36 -10.86 8.58
N ARG A 11 -0.53 -11.45 9.77
CA ARG A 11 0.27 -12.59 10.26
C ARG A 11 0.04 -13.90 9.50
N LYS A 12 -1.10 -14.03 8.79
CA LYS A 12 -1.40 -15.19 7.94
C LYS A 12 -0.55 -15.23 6.67
N ILE A 13 0.02 -14.10 6.25
CA ILE A 13 0.87 -14.03 5.06
C ILE A 13 2.31 -14.41 5.46
N PRO A 14 2.96 -15.36 4.76
CA PRO A 14 4.34 -15.70 5.03
C PRO A 14 5.26 -14.53 4.69
N LYS A 15 6.44 -14.49 5.34
CA LYS A 15 7.48 -13.52 5.00
C LYS A 15 7.86 -13.64 3.52
N VAL A 16 8.07 -12.50 2.87
CA VAL A 16 8.40 -12.43 1.44
C VAL A 16 9.87 -12.11 1.27
N ARG A 17 10.57 -12.82 0.38
CA ARG A 17 11.95 -12.49 0.03
C ARG A 17 11.94 -11.42 -1.05
N ILE A 18 12.62 -10.31 -0.78
CA ILE A 18 12.80 -9.20 -1.73
C ILE A 18 14.28 -8.91 -1.97
N GLU A 19 14.61 -8.40 -3.15
CA GLU A 19 15.93 -7.87 -3.46
C GLU A 19 15.86 -6.34 -3.56
N THR A 20 16.64 -5.63 -2.75
CA THR A 20 16.71 -4.18 -2.79
C THR A 20 18.11 -3.71 -2.38
N ARG A 21 18.52 -2.55 -2.90
CA ARG A 21 19.77 -1.87 -2.50
C ARG A 21 19.52 -0.77 -1.46
N GLN A 22 18.27 -0.49 -1.12
CA GLN A 22 17.86 0.62 -0.24
C GLN A 22 17.40 0.12 1.14
N ALA A 23 17.86 -1.06 1.56
CA ALA A 23 17.36 -1.73 2.76
C ALA A 23 17.49 -0.88 4.04
N GLU A 24 18.57 -0.11 4.17
CA GLU A 24 18.79 0.76 5.33
C GLU A 24 17.72 1.86 5.44
N THR A 25 17.36 2.48 4.32
CA THR A 25 16.31 3.51 4.27
C THR A 25 14.92 2.90 4.49
N LEU A 26 14.63 1.76 3.86
CA LEU A 26 13.31 1.13 3.92
C LEU A 26 13.02 0.48 5.27
N TYR A 27 14.04 0.14 6.07
CA TYR A 27 13.87 -0.52 7.37
C TYR A 27 13.02 0.29 8.35
N GLN A 28 13.04 1.62 8.24
CA GLN A 28 12.27 2.52 9.12
C GLN A 28 10.89 2.88 8.56
N GLN A 29 10.48 2.27 7.45
CA GLN A 29 9.28 2.62 6.71
C GLN A 29 8.28 1.47 6.62
N ARG A 30 6.98 1.82 6.58
CA ARG A 30 5.94 0.93 6.07
C ARG A 30 6.05 0.90 4.55
N ILE A 31 6.12 -0.28 3.97
CA ILE A 31 6.31 -0.48 2.54
C ILE A 31 5.29 -1.46 1.98
N ILE A 32 4.95 -1.29 0.70
CA ILE A 32 4.16 -2.26 -0.07
C ILE A 32 5.12 -3.17 -0.84
N VAL A 33 4.88 -4.47 -0.73
CA VAL A 33 5.56 -5.51 -1.49
C VAL A 33 4.53 -6.34 -2.24
N ALA A 34 4.77 -6.58 -3.53
CA ALA A 34 3.98 -7.50 -4.33
C ALA A 34 4.69 -8.85 -4.41
N ILE A 35 3.91 -9.94 -4.33
CA ILE A 35 4.41 -11.31 -4.51
C ILE A 35 4.40 -11.64 -5.99
N ASP A 36 5.54 -12.09 -6.51
CA ASP A 36 5.73 -12.40 -7.94
C ASP A 36 5.57 -13.90 -8.22
N SER A 37 6.22 -14.73 -7.41
CA SER A 37 6.23 -16.17 -7.60
C SER A 37 6.60 -16.91 -6.33
N TRP A 38 6.25 -18.20 -6.26
CA TRP A 38 6.66 -19.08 -5.17
C TRP A 38 7.29 -20.37 -5.71
N PRO A 39 8.61 -20.37 -5.97
CA PRO A 39 9.30 -21.57 -6.43
C PRO A 39 9.18 -22.74 -5.43
N ARG A 40 8.99 -23.97 -5.94
CA ARG A 40 8.82 -25.20 -5.12
C ARG A 40 9.93 -25.48 -4.12
N ASN A 41 11.14 -25.00 -4.39
CA ASN A 41 12.33 -25.16 -3.55
C ASN A 41 12.55 -23.98 -2.59
N SER A 42 11.65 -22.99 -2.58
CA SER A 42 11.78 -21.79 -1.76
C SER A 42 10.84 -21.83 -0.57
N ARG A 43 11.41 -21.66 0.63
CA ARG A 43 10.64 -21.51 1.88
C ARG A 43 9.77 -20.25 1.91
N TYR A 44 10.21 -19.20 1.23
CA TYR A 44 9.55 -17.89 1.19
C TYR A 44 9.20 -17.52 -0.26
N PRO A 45 8.03 -16.95 -0.54
CA PRO A 45 7.73 -16.40 -1.85
C PRO A 45 8.74 -15.30 -2.23
N LEU A 46 8.93 -15.14 -3.54
CA LEU A 46 9.70 -14.05 -4.11
C LEU A 46 8.74 -12.89 -4.39
N GLY A 47 9.21 -11.67 -4.13
CA GLY A 47 8.46 -10.46 -4.43
C GLY A 47 9.37 -9.28 -4.69
N HIS A 48 8.76 -8.15 -5.00
CA HIS A 48 9.43 -6.88 -5.23
C HIS A 48 8.80 -5.75 -4.44
N PHE A 49 9.63 -4.75 -4.15
CA PHE A 49 9.19 -3.49 -3.54
C PHE A 49 8.38 -2.68 -4.56
N VAL A 50 7.21 -2.18 -4.13
CA VAL A 50 6.33 -1.33 -4.96
C VAL A 50 6.49 0.13 -4.58
N ARG A 51 6.22 0.49 -3.32
CA ARG A 51 6.36 1.86 -2.80
C ARG A 51 6.50 1.89 -1.29
N ALA A 52 7.07 2.98 -0.78
CA ALA A 52 7.03 3.32 0.64
C ALA A 52 5.76 4.13 0.94
N LEU A 53 5.14 3.87 2.10
CA LEU A 53 3.99 4.61 2.60
C LEU A 53 4.45 5.78 3.47
N GLY A 54 5.36 5.49 4.41
CA GLY A 54 5.85 6.48 5.36
C GLY A 54 6.59 5.82 6.52
N ASN A 55 6.92 6.60 7.55
CA ASN A 55 7.68 6.11 8.69
C ASN A 55 6.82 5.22 9.59
N VAL A 56 7.44 4.19 10.19
CA VAL A 56 6.75 3.35 11.18
C VAL A 56 6.35 4.18 12.40
N GLY A 57 5.10 4.02 12.86
CA GLY A 57 4.56 4.75 14.01
C GLY A 57 4.00 6.14 13.69
N ASP A 58 4.14 6.62 12.44
CA ASP A 58 3.42 7.80 11.98
C ASP A 58 1.92 7.51 11.83
N LYS A 59 1.07 8.42 12.32
CA LYS A 59 -0.38 8.20 12.39
C LYS A 59 -1.02 8.02 11.02
N GLU A 60 -0.64 8.87 10.06
CA GLU A 60 -1.23 8.83 8.72
C GLU A 60 -0.80 7.56 7.98
N THR A 61 0.47 7.19 8.14
CA THR A 61 1.05 5.97 7.57
C THR A 61 0.37 4.71 8.11
N GLU A 62 0.20 4.58 9.43
CA GLU A 62 -0.45 3.40 10.02
C GLU A 62 -1.94 3.32 9.64
N ASN A 63 -2.61 4.46 9.48
CA ASN A 63 -3.98 4.50 8.98
C ASN A 63 -4.07 4.03 7.52
N GLU A 64 -3.14 4.44 6.66
CA GLU A 64 -3.08 3.96 5.27
C GLU A 64 -2.82 2.45 5.20
N VAL A 65 -1.90 1.91 6.02
CA VAL A 65 -1.65 0.46 6.13
C VAL A 65 -2.94 -0.28 6.49
N LEU A 66 -3.67 0.19 7.51
CA LEU A 66 -4.91 -0.44 7.95
C LEU A 66 -5.95 -0.50 6.83
N LEU A 67 -6.14 0.62 6.11
CA LEU A 67 -7.12 0.69 5.02
C LEU A 67 -6.74 -0.24 3.86
N LEU A 68 -5.45 -0.34 3.52
CA LEU A 68 -4.95 -1.23 2.47
C LEU A 68 -5.13 -2.71 2.83
N GLU A 69 -4.81 -3.12 4.06
CA GLU A 69 -4.94 -4.53 4.50
C GLU A 69 -6.40 -5.01 4.52
N HIS A 70 -7.35 -4.08 4.67
CA HIS A 70 -8.79 -4.36 4.66
C HIS A 70 -9.46 -4.09 3.31
N ASP A 71 -8.69 -3.82 2.26
CA ASP A 71 -9.19 -3.52 0.91
C ASP A 71 -10.23 -2.38 0.89
N VAL A 72 -10.01 -1.36 1.73
CA VAL A 72 -10.86 -0.17 1.80
C VAL A 72 -10.34 0.87 0.80
N PRO A 73 -11.08 1.17 -0.29
CA PRO A 73 -10.67 2.18 -1.26
C PRO A 73 -10.73 3.57 -0.62
N HIS A 74 -9.58 4.21 -0.50
CA HIS A 74 -9.41 5.51 0.18
C HIS A 74 -8.71 6.57 -0.69
N SER A 75 -8.56 6.30 -1.99
CA SER A 75 -8.12 7.30 -2.95
C SER A 75 -9.17 8.40 -3.12
N ARG A 76 -8.73 9.61 -3.47
CA ARG A 76 -9.65 10.68 -3.89
C ARG A 76 -10.52 10.23 -5.06
N PHE A 77 -11.74 10.74 -5.15
CA PHE A 77 -12.59 10.56 -6.32
C PHE A 77 -11.88 11.07 -7.58
N SER A 78 -12.13 10.42 -8.72
CA SER A 78 -11.60 10.87 -10.01
C SER A 78 -12.25 12.18 -10.45
N ASP A 79 -11.57 12.93 -11.30
CA ASP A 79 -12.10 14.19 -11.83
C ASP A 79 -13.40 13.98 -12.63
N GLU A 80 -13.55 12.81 -13.27
CA GLU A 80 -14.78 12.39 -13.93
C GLU A 80 -15.95 12.27 -12.93
N VAL A 81 -15.73 11.60 -11.80
CA VAL A 81 -16.76 11.48 -10.75
C VAL A 81 -17.11 12.84 -10.17
N LEU A 82 -16.10 13.68 -9.93
CA LEU A 82 -16.29 15.04 -9.44
C LEU A 82 -17.05 15.93 -10.44
N SER A 83 -16.94 15.65 -11.74
CA SER A 83 -17.65 16.41 -12.79
C SER A 83 -19.17 16.26 -12.74
N PHE A 84 -19.68 15.18 -12.13
CA PHE A 84 -21.12 14.97 -11.91
C PHE A 84 -21.68 15.69 -10.69
N LEU A 85 -20.83 16.33 -9.87
CA LEU A 85 -21.30 17.11 -8.75
C LEU A 85 -22.06 18.35 -9.25
N PRO A 86 -23.10 18.80 -8.52
CA PRO A 86 -23.77 20.05 -8.85
C PRO A 86 -22.77 21.22 -8.77
N LYS A 87 -22.94 22.20 -9.66
CA LYS A 87 -22.17 23.44 -9.58
C LYS A 87 -22.51 24.17 -8.28
N LEU A 88 -21.47 24.64 -7.59
CA LEU A 88 -21.62 25.47 -6.40
C LEU A 88 -21.57 26.96 -6.76
N PRO A 89 -22.33 27.83 -6.07
CA PRO A 89 -23.31 27.49 -5.03
C PRO A 89 -24.55 26.80 -5.61
N TRP A 90 -25.00 25.74 -4.94
CA TRP A 90 -26.24 25.06 -5.31
C TRP A 90 -27.44 25.84 -4.77
N VAL A 91 -28.40 26.14 -5.62
CA VAL A 91 -29.65 26.83 -5.28
C VAL A 91 -30.85 25.98 -5.70
N ILE A 92 -31.95 26.10 -4.96
CA ILE A 92 -33.20 25.38 -5.28
C ILE A 92 -33.73 25.93 -6.60
N THR A 93 -33.97 25.05 -7.58
CA THR A 93 -34.67 25.41 -8.82
C THR A 93 -36.18 25.49 -8.55
N GLU A 94 -36.80 26.62 -8.85
CA GLU A 94 -38.26 26.75 -8.83
C GLU A 94 -38.87 25.83 -9.91
N SER A 95 -39.97 25.17 -9.54
CA SER A 95 -40.69 24.17 -10.33
C SER A 95 -41.54 24.77 -11.45
#